data_AF-A0A521QF17-F1
#
_entry.id   AF-A0A521QF17-F1
#
_cell.length_a   1.000
_cell.length_b   1.000
_cell.length_c   1.000
_cell.angle_alpha   90.00
_cell.angle_beta   90.00
_cell.angle_gamma   90.00
#
_symmetry.space_group_name_H-M   'P 1'
#
loop_
_entity.id
_entity.type
_entity.pdbx_description
1 polymer ?
#
loop_
_entity_poly.entity_id
_entity_poly.type
_entity_poly.pdbx_seq_one_letter_code
_entity_poly.pdbx_strand_id
1 'polypeptide(L)'
;MMKTLSTWAVVVMGLLAPAAAFAQSSDAAYCSALAAKYERYLNQDVHRASQSQSLESRAALEQCKAGNTGGIAGLEKALKNAGYELPPRG
;
A
#
# COMPACT_ATOMS: atom_id res chain seq x y z
N MET A 1 46.27 34.41 23.36
CA MET A 1 46.17 33.10 22.69
C MET A 1 44.77 32.57 22.90
N MET A 2 43.96 32.60 21.85
CA MET A 2 42.53 32.29 21.87
C MET A 2 42.31 30.78 21.78
N LYS A 3 41.73 30.18 22.82
CA LYS A 3 41.17 28.82 22.75
C LYS A 3 39.66 28.96 22.65
N THR A 4 39.22 28.88 21.40
CA THR A 4 37.87 28.48 21.01
C THR A 4 37.46 27.27 21.86
N LEU A 5 36.20 27.18 22.30
CA LEU A 5 35.19 26.41 21.60
C LEU A 5 33.81 26.83 22.10
N SER A 6 33.02 27.37 21.18
CA SER A 6 31.64 27.81 21.35
C SER A 6 30.73 26.60 21.54
N THR A 7 30.19 26.42 22.76
CA THR A 7 29.23 25.37 23.09
C THR A 7 27.82 25.86 22.80
N TRP A 8 27.42 25.89 21.53
CA TRP A 8 26.02 25.99 21.13
C TRP A 8 25.75 24.91 20.08
N ALA A 9 25.68 23.67 20.52
CA ALA A 9 25.12 22.59 19.72
C ALA A 9 23.60 22.78 19.69
N VAL A 10 23.12 23.45 18.65
CA VAL A 10 21.70 23.51 18.31
C VAL A 10 21.26 22.07 18.01
N VAL A 11 20.57 21.45 18.98
CA VAL A 11 19.84 20.21 18.76
C VAL A 11 18.67 20.56 17.84
N VAL A 12 18.90 20.45 16.53
CA VAL A 12 17.82 20.37 15.54
C VAL A 12 17.17 19.00 15.76
N MET A 13 16.21 18.96 16.67
CA MET A 13 15.24 17.89 16.79
C MET A 13 14.40 17.95 15.53
N GLY A 14 14.84 17.25 14.49
CA GLY A 14 14.01 16.94 13.33
C GLY A 14 12.85 16.10 13.80
N LEU A 15 11.73 16.73 14.19
CA LEU A 15 10.45 16.07 14.25
C LEU A 15 10.10 15.64 12.82
N LEU A 16 10.54 14.44 12.48
CA LEU A 16 9.99 13.64 11.41
C LEU A 16 8.47 13.60 11.62
N ALA A 17 7.76 14.22 10.70
CA ALA A 17 6.31 14.31 10.70
C ALA A 17 5.69 12.91 10.84
N PRO A 18 4.72 12.70 11.74
CA PRO A 18 3.87 11.52 11.71
C PRO A 18 2.86 11.67 10.57
N ALA A 19 3.33 11.60 9.32
CA ALA A 19 2.47 11.56 8.14
C ALA A 19 1.94 10.13 7.85
N ALA A 20 2.31 9.13 8.66
CA ALA A 20 1.87 7.75 8.47
C ALA A 20 0.41 7.49 8.89
N ALA A 21 -0.22 8.40 9.65
CA ALA A 21 -1.60 8.21 10.12
C ALA A 21 -2.67 8.54 9.07
N PHE A 22 -2.36 9.42 8.11
CA PHE A 22 -3.27 9.78 7.01
C PHE A 22 -3.19 8.80 5.83
N ALA A 23 -2.10 8.03 5.74
CA ALA A 23 -1.97 6.94 4.79
C ALA A 23 -2.89 5.78 5.18
N GLN A 24 -3.00 5.42 6.46
CA GLN A 24 -3.77 4.23 6.87
C GLN A 24 -5.28 4.28 6.50
N SER A 25 -5.93 5.45 6.54
CA SER A 25 -7.34 5.57 6.13
C SER A 25 -7.51 5.57 4.61
N SER A 26 -6.64 6.30 3.89
CA SER A 26 -6.62 6.31 2.42
C SER A 26 -6.20 4.96 1.84
N ASP A 27 -5.24 4.28 2.45
CA ASP A 27 -4.77 2.95 2.10
C ASP A 27 -5.85 1.91 2.36
N ALA A 28 -6.66 2.03 3.42
CA ALA A 28 -7.80 1.13 3.64
C ALA A 28 -8.86 1.31 2.55
N ALA A 29 -9.20 2.56 2.20
CA ALA A 29 -10.09 2.86 1.07
C ALA A 29 -9.51 2.34 -0.25
N TYR A 30 -8.21 2.51 -0.47
CA TYR A 30 -7.49 2.02 -1.63
C TYR A 30 -7.50 0.49 -1.72
N CYS A 31 -7.26 -0.20 -0.60
CA CYS A 31 -7.36 -1.65 -0.48
C CYS A 31 -8.76 -2.13 -0.88
N SER A 32 -9.80 -1.46 -0.41
CA SER A 32 -11.19 -1.81 -0.75
C SER A 32 -11.48 -1.63 -2.24
N ALA A 33 -10.94 -0.58 -2.87
CA ALA A 33 -11.08 -0.34 -4.30
C ALA A 33 -10.33 -1.39 -5.14
N LEU A 34 -9.11 -1.77 -4.72
CA LEU A 34 -8.34 -2.86 -5.34
C LEU A 34 -9.07 -4.19 -5.22
N ALA A 35 -9.60 -4.51 -4.04
CA ALA A 35 -10.35 -5.72 -3.78
C ALA A 35 -11.56 -5.83 -4.72
N ALA A 36 -12.37 -4.77 -4.83
CA ALA A 36 -13.52 -4.74 -5.72
C ALA A 36 -13.11 -4.92 -7.20
N LYS A 37 -12.02 -4.29 -7.63
CA LYS A 37 -11.51 -4.42 -9.00
C LYS A 37 -11.02 -5.83 -9.30
N TYR A 38 -10.33 -6.44 -8.35
CA TYR A 38 -9.87 -7.81 -8.45
C TYR A 38 -11.03 -8.81 -8.47
N GLU A 39 -12.06 -8.64 -7.65
CA GLU A 39 -13.28 -9.46 -7.70
C GLU A 39 -13.99 -9.35 -9.06
N ARG A 40 -14.08 -8.14 -9.63
CA ARG A 40 -14.61 -7.94 -11.00
C ARG A 40 -13.81 -8.71 -12.04
N TYR A 41 -12.48 -8.65 -11.94
CA TYR A 41 -11.58 -9.38 -12.81
C TYR A 41 -11.79 -10.90 -12.70
N LEU A 42 -11.89 -11.44 -11.48
CA LEU A 42 -12.16 -12.86 -11.24
C LEU A 42 -13.46 -13.31 -11.92
N ASN A 43 -14.47 -12.44 -11.93
CA ASN A 43 -15.78 -12.73 -12.53
C ASN A 43 -15.81 -12.55 -14.05
N GLN A 44 -14.96 -11.69 -14.62
CA GLN A 44 -14.90 -11.42 -16.06
C GLN A 44 -14.10 -12.48 -16.82
N ASP A 45 -12.99 -12.96 -16.24
CA ASP A 45 -12.08 -13.87 -16.92
C ASP A 45 -11.72 -15.05 -16.01
N VAL A 46 -12.60 -16.04 -15.89
CA VAL A 46 -12.39 -17.23 -15.04
C VAL A 46 -11.09 -17.98 -15.39
N HIS A 47 -10.68 -17.96 -16.67
CA HIS A 47 -9.42 -18.57 -17.10
C HIS A 47 -8.18 -17.78 -16.66
N ARG A 48 -8.26 -16.45 -16.66
CA ARG A 48 -7.16 -15.57 -16.24
C ARG A 48 -7.11 -15.45 -14.71
N ALA A 49 -8.28 -15.49 -14.09
CA ALA A 49 -8.49 -15.60 -12.66
C ALA A 49 -7.64 -16.73 -12.08
N SER A 50 -7.64 -17.93 -12.67
CA SER A 50 -6.79 -19.05 -12.22
C SER A 50 -5.31 -18.68 -12.07
N GLN A 51 -4.77 -17.86 -12.98
CA GLN A 51 -3.37 -17.45 -12.97
C GLN A 51 -3.08 -16.35 -11.93
N SER A 52 -4.07 -15.49 -11.67
CA SER A 52 -3.99 -14.46 -10.64
C SER A 52 -4.50 -14.91 -9.27
N GLN A 53 -5.20 -16.04 -9.16
CA GLN A 53 -5.75 -16.64 -7.93
C GLN A 53 -4.68 -17.37 -7.11
N SER A 54 -3.40 -17.03 -7.34
CA SER A 54 -2.34 -17.48 -6.46
C SER A 54 -2.75 -17.24 -5.00
N LEU A 55 -2.39 -18.16 -4.10
CA LEU A 55 -2.77 -18.08 -2.69
C LEU A 55 -2.38 -16.74 -2.07
N GLU A 56 -1.31 -16.12 -2.57
CA GLU A 56 -0.84 -14.80 -2.22
C GLU A 56 -1.85 -13.69 -2.58
N SER A 57 -2.36 -13.69 -3.81
CA SER A 57 -3.35 -12.70 -4.26
C SER A 57 -4.71 -12.85 -3.54
N ARG A 58 -5.09 -14.09 -3.20
CA ARG A 58 -6.27 -14.35 -2.37
C ARG A 58 -6.07 -13.88 -0.93
N ALA A 59 -4.90 -14.14 -0.35
CA ALA A 59 -4.57 -13.64 0.98
C ALA A 59 -4.54 -12.10 1.01
N ALA A 60 -3.98 -11.47 -0.02
CA ALA A 60 -3.99 -10.03 -0.20
C ALA A 60 -5.41 -9.44 -0.32
N LEU A 61 -6.30 -10.12 -1.04
CA LEU A 61 -7.72 -9.76 -1.11
C LEU A 61 -8.38 -9.77 0.26
N GLU A 62 -8.23 -10.86 1.02
CA GLU A 62 -8.80 -10.99 2.35
C GLU A 62 -8.22 -9.98 3.34
N GLN A 63 -6.90 -9.70 3.25
CA GLN A 63 -6.26 -8.65 4.03
C GLN A 63 -6.91 -7.29 3.72
N CYS A 64 -7.11 -6.95 2.45
CA CYS A 64 -7.75 -5.71 2.07
C CYS A 64 -9.21 -5.61 2.54
N LYS A 65 -9.97 -6.70 2.45
CA LYS A 65 -11.36 -6.74 2.96
C LYS A 65 -11.43 -6.61 4.48
N ALA A 66 -10.40 -7.09 5.19
CA ALA A 66 -10.25 -6.91 6.63
C ALA A 66 -9.72 -5.51 7.04
N GLY A 67 -9.49 -4.60 6.08
CA GLY A 67 -8.91 -3.28 6.34
C GLY A 67 -7.40 -3.31 6.62
N ASN A 68 -6.73 -4.44 6.38
CA ASN A 68 -5.29 -4.58 6.47
C ASN A 68 -4.64 -4.18 5.14
N THR A 69 -3.88 -3.10 5.18
CA THR A 69 -3.20 -2.50 4.03
C THR A 69 -2.00 -3.31 3.54
N GLY A 70 -1.58 -4.35 4.28
CA GLY A 70 -0.54 -5.30 3.86
C GLY A 70 -0.87 -6.03 2.55
N GLY A 71 -2.15 -6.14 2.21
CA GLY A 71 -2.63 -6.78 0.98
C GLY A 71 -2.49 -5.92 -0.29
N ILE A 72 -2.24 -4.61 -0.16
CA ILE A 72 -2.22 -3.68 -1.30
C ILE A 72 -1.19 -4.12 -2.35
N ALA A 73 0.05 -4.38 -1.92
CA ALA A 73 1.14 -4.72 -2.84
C ALA A 73 0.88 -6.02 -3.61
N GLY A 74 0.27 -7.02 -2.97
CA GLY A 74 -0.10 -8.29 -3.59
C GLY A 74 -1.20 -8.13 -4.63
N LEU A 75 -2.24 -7.37 -4.29
CA LEU A 75 -3.36 -7.08 -5.19
C LEU A 75 -2.95 -6.22 -6.39
N GLU A 76 -2.15 -5.19 -6.18
CA GLU A 76 -1.62 -4.36 -7.26
C GLU A 76 -0.77 -5.18 -8.23
N LYS A 77 0.11 -6.04 -7.69
CA LYS A 77 0.93 -6.92 -8.51
C LYS A 77 0.06 -7.88 -9.31
N ALA A 78 -0.97 -8.47 -8.70
CA ALA A 78 -1.88 -9.38 -9.37
C ALA A 78 -2.68 -8.70 -10.50
N LEU A 79 -3.22 -7.51 -10.24
CA LEU A 79 -3.95 -6.71 -11.23
C LEU A 79 -3.04 -6.24 -12.36
N LYS A 80 -1.83 -5.78 -12.05
CA LYS A 80 -0.83 -5.36 -13.04
C LYS A 80 -0.39 -6.53 -13.92
N ASN A 81 -0.16 -7.70 -13.34
CA ASN A 81 0.16 -8.93 -14.08
C ASN A 81 -1.01 -9.37 -14.99
N ALA A 82 -2.25 -9.12 -14.57
CA ALA A 82 -3.44 -9.35 -15.37
C ALA A 82 -3.66 -8.29 -16.48
N GLY A 83 -2.86 -7.21 -16.50
CA GLY A 83 -2.96 -6.11 -17.47
C GLY A 83 -4.02 -5.06 -17.13
N TYR A 84 -4.52 -5.04 -15.90
CA TYR A 84 -5.45 -4.01 -15.44
C TYR A 84 -4.71 -2.76 -14.97
N GLU A 85 -5.24 -1.58 -15.31
CA GLU A 85 -4.78 -0.32 -14.73
C GLU A 85 -5.10 -0.28 -13.23
N LEU A 86 -4.15 0.19 -12.43
CA LEU A 86 -4.33 0.32 -10.99
C LEU A 86 -5.09 1.62 -10.67
N PRO A 87 -5.96 1.64 -9.65
CA PRO A 87 -6.53 2.88 -9.17
C PRO A 87 -5.41 3.83 -8.71
N PRO A 88 -5.58 5.15 -8.84
CA PRO A 88 -4.64 6.11 -8.29
C PRO A 88 -4.60 5.98 -6.76
N ARG A 89 -3.40 5.96 -6.20
CA ARG A 89 -3.20 6.10 -4.77
C ARG A 89 -3.52 7.55 -4.41
N GLY A 90 -4.46 7.74 -3.48
CA GLY A 90 -4.91 9.06 -3.01
C GLY A 90 -3.83 9.83 -2.28
#